data_AF-A0A844MWU2-F1
#
_entry.id   AF-A0A844MWU2-F1
#
_cell.length_a   1.000
_cell.length_b   1.000
_cell.length_c   1.000
_cell.angle_alpha   90.00
_cell.angle_beta   90.00
_cell.angle_gamma   90.00
#
_symmetry.space_group_name_H-M   'P 1'
#
loop_
_entity.id
_entity.type
_entity.pdbx_description
1 polymer ?
#
loop_
_entity_poly.entity_id
_entity_poly.type
_entity_poly.pdbx_seq_one_letter_code
_entity_poly.pdbx_strand_id
1 'polypeptide(L)'
;MTAKIVGRPKRSRPYDRVNYKLDSEVRKLLSAMSERKGRNEGAQIERLILQGEAIDRLIAKEESLTVSAIEKEIAEIWESITND
;
A
#
# COMPACT_ATOMS: atom_id res chain seq x y z
N MET A 1 -32.00 30.95 3.59
CA MET A 1 -31.11 29.95 2.96
C MET A 1 -30.77 28.89 4.00
N THR A 2 -31.37 27.70 3.91
CA THR A 2 -31.12 26.58 4.81
C THR A 2 -29.90 25.82 4.32
N ALA A 3 -28.81 25.84 5.10
CA ALA A 3 -27.61 25.07 4.81
C ALA A 3 -27.94 23.58 4.85
N LYS A 4 -27.95 22.92 3.69
CA LYS A 4 -27.95 21.45 3.61
C LYS A 4 -26.65 20.97 4.25
N ILE A 5 -26.75 20.40 5.44
CA ILE A 5 -25.66 19.62 6.05
C ILE A 5 -25.44 18.42 5.12
N VAL A 6 -24.51 18.56 4.19
CA VAL A 6 -23.97 17.44 3.41
C VAL A 6 -23.07 16.66 4.35
N GLY A 7 -23.66 15.70 5.06
CA GLY A 7 -22.90 14.73 5.84
C GLY A 7 -21.78 14.14 4.98
N ARG A 8 -20.58 14.01 5.56
CA ARG A 8 -19.43 13.38 4.90
C ARG A 8 -19.89 12.05 4.31
N PRO A 9 -19.66 11.77 3.01
CA PRO A 9 -20.07 10.52 2.39
C PRO A 9 -19.62 9.34 3.25
N LYS A 10 -20.58 8.53 3.68
CA LYS A 10 -20.30 7.30 4.43
C LYS A 10 -19.55 6.39 3.47
N ARG A 11 -18.25 6.17 3.72
CA ARG A 11 -17.40 5.36 2.86
C ARG A 11 -17.99 3.95 2.77
N SER A 12 -18.07 3.43 1.55
CA SER A 12 -18.79 2.18 1.23
C SER A 12 -17.97 0.92 1.48
N ARG A 13 -16.66 1.03 1.73
CA ARG A 13 -15.77 -0.11 1.93
C ARG A 13 -15.35 -0.23 3.40
N PRO A 14 -15.73 -1.31 4.12
CA PRO A 14 -15.47 -1.47 5.55
C PRO A 14 -13.98 -1.66 5.92
N TYR A 15 -13.09 -1.87 4.94
CA TYR A 15 -11.67 -2.14 5.10
C TYR A 15 -10.76 -0.90 4.98
N ASP A 16 -11.31 0.29 4.73
CA ASP A 16 -10.56 1.53 4.45
C ASP A 16 -9.68 2.05 5.60
N ARG A 17 -9.79 1.50 6.82
CA ARG A 17 -9.00 1.93 7.99
C ARG A 17 -8.59 0.76 8.86
N VAL A 18 -7.55 0.05 8.44
CA VAL A 18 -6.86 -0.91 9.31
C VAL A 18 -5.88 -0.14 10.19
N ASN A 19 -6.02 -0.27 11.51
CA ASN A 19 -5.00 0.19 12.46
C ASN A 19 -4.01 -0.94 12.70
N TYR A 20 -2.86 -0.87 12.03
CA TYR A 20 -1.80 -1.86 12.18
C TYR A 20 -1.15 -1.71 13.56
N LYS A 21 -1.21 -2.77 14.38
CA LYS A 21 -0.43 -2.86 15.62
C LYS A 21 1.02 -3.15 15.24
N LEU A 22 1.83 -2.10 15.21
CA LEU A 22 3.25 -2.16 14.91
C LEU A 22 4.05 -1.80 16.15
N ASP A 23 5.23 -2.38 16.27
CA ASP A 23 6.23 -1.92 17.23
C ASP A 23 6.53 -0.42 17.03
N SER A 24 6.84 0.30 18.11
CA SER A 24 7.03 1.75 18.07
C SER A 24 8.18 2.17 17.16
N GLU A 25 9.28 1.41 17.11
CA GLU A 25 10.41 1.73 16.25
C GLU A 25 10.10 1.45 14.78
N VAL A 26 9.38 0.35 14.50
CA VAL A 26 8.90 0.03 13.15
C VAL A 26 7.92 1.09 12.66
N ARG A 27 7.02 1.58 13.53
CA ARG A 27 6.11 2.67 13.17
C ARG A 27 6.86 3.95 12.85
N LYS A 28 7.87 4.34 13.64
CA LYS A 28 8.72 5.51 13.33
C LYS A 28 9.39 5.38 11.96
N LEU A 29 9.91 4.20 11.63
CA LEU A 29 10.50 3.94 10.32
C LEU A 29 9.46 4.10 9.20
N LEU A 30 8.27 3.54 9.37
CA LEU A 30 7.17 3.69 8.42
C LEU A 30 6.79 5.17 8.22
N SER A 31 6.64 5.94 9.30
CA SER A 31 6.30 7.36 9.22
C SER A 31 7.37 8.11 8.41
N ALA A 32 8.66 7.91 8.74
CA ALA A 32 9.77 8.53 8.01
C ALA A 32 9.82 8.11 6.52
N MET A 33 9.52 6.85 6.20
CA MET A 33 9.42 6.39 4.82
C MET A 33 8.27 7.06 4.07
N SER A 34 7.10 7.14 4.72
CA SER A 34 5.89 7.72 4.14
C SER A 34 6.09 9.20 3.83
N GLU A 35 6.69 9.97 4.75
CA GLU A 35 7.06 11.37 4.57
C GLU A 35 8.03 11.56 3.40
N ARG A 36 9.14 10.81 3.37
CA ARG A 36 10.13 10.90 2.27
C ARG A 36 9.53 10.61 0.90
N LYS A 37 8.50 9.77 0.82
CA LYS A 37 7.84 9.35 -0.42
C LYS A 37 6.59 10.19 -0.73
N GLY A 38 6.21 11.14 0.13
CA GLY A 38 5.00 11.95 -0.02
C GLY A 38 3.70 11.13 0.05
N ARG A 39 3.68 10.06 0.84
CA ARG A 39 2.54 9.14 0.99
C ARG A 39 2.02 9.16 2.41
N ASN A 40 0.76 8.74 2.59
CA ASN A 40 0.26 8.39 3.92
C ASN A 40 0.75 6.99 4.33
N GLU A 41 0.75 6.70 5.64
CA GLU A 41 1.24 5.43 6.18
C GLU A 41 0.52 4.21 5.60
N GLY A 42 -0.80 4.27 5.40
CA GLY A 42 -1.59 3.18 4.83
C GLY A 42 -1.13 2.83 3.40
N ALA A 43 -1.03 3.84 2.53
CA ALA A 43 -0.55 3.67 1.16
C ALA A 43 0.92 3.19 1.13
N GLN A 44 1.73 3.61 2.11
CA GLN A 44 3.10 3.13 2.22
C GLN A 44 3.17 1.67 2.68
N ILE A 45 2.28 1.22 3.58
CA ILE A 45 2.15 -0.19 3.95
C ILE A 45 1.69 -1.03 2.76
N GLU A 46 0.63 -0.62 2.07
CA GLU A 46 0.16 -1.32 0.87
C GLU A 46 1.28 -1.48 -0.15
N ARG A 47 2.06 -0.42 -0.36
CA ARG A 47 3.22 -0.48 -1.24
C ARG A 47 4.29 -1.47 -0.76
N LEU A 48 4.56 -1.53 0.54
CA LEU A 48 5.53 -2.47 1.10
C LEU A 48 5.08 -3.92 0.98
N ILE A 49 3.78 -4.19 1.17
CA ILE A 49 3.20 -5.53 0.98
C ILE A 49 3.38 -5.97 -0.48
N LEU A 50 3.00 -5.12 -1.44
CA LEU A 50 3.17 -5.42 -2.86
C LEU A 50 4.65 -5.62 -3.23
N GLN A 51 5.55 -4.83 -2.65
CA GLN A 51 7.00 -4.97 -2.86
C GLN A 51 7.54 -6.30 -2.32
N GLY A 52 7.12 -6.72 -1.13
CA GLY A 52 7.53 -8.01 -0.56
C GLY A 52 7.08 -9.17 -1.44
N GLU A 53 5.80 -9.20 -1.80
CA GLU A 53 5.23 -10.24 -2.68
C GLU A 53 5.93 -10.27 -4.05
N ALA A 54 6.21 -9.10 -4.64
CA ALA A 54 6.93 -9.03 -5.91
C ALA A 54 8.34 -9.64 -5.82
N ILE A 55 9.07 -9.37 -4.74
CA ILE A 55 10.40 -9.94 -4.52
C ILE A 55 10.30 -11.46 -4.36
N ASP A 56 9.34 -11.96 -3.58
CA ASP A 56 9.16 -13.39 -3.35
C ASP A 56 8.83 -14.14 -4.65
N ARG A 57 7.98 -13.56 -5.51
CA ARG A 57 7.67 -14.11 -6.84
C ARG A 57 8.90 -14.15 -7.75
N LEU A 58 9.68 -13.08 -7.80
CA LEU A 58 10.89 -13.03 -8.62
C LEU A 58 11.94 -14.04 -8.13
N ILE A 59 12.10 -14.21 -6.82
CA ILE A 59 12.97 -15.24 -6.23
C ILE A 59 12.49 -16.64 -6.65
N ALA A 60 11.19 -16.91 -6.56
CA ALA A 60 10.62 -18.21 -6.95
C ALA A 60 10.76 -18.50 -8.47
N LYS A 61 10.79 -17.46 -9.31
CA LYS A 61 11.04 -17.56 -10.75
C LYS A 61 12.54 -17.64 -11.10
N GLU A 62 13.44 -17.58 -10.11
CA GLU A 62 14.89 -17.46 -10.30
C GLU A 62 15.30 -16.24 -11.15
N GLU A 63 14.50 -15.17 -11.09
CA GLU A 63 14.73 -13.94 -11.84
C GLU A 63 15.61 -12.93 -11.09
N SER A 64 16.25 -12.04 -11.84
CA SER A 64 17.09 -10.98 -11.27
C SER A 64 16.24 -9.93 -10.53
N LEU A 65 16.64 -9.59 -9.29
CA LEU A 65 16.00 -8.57 -8.46
C LEU A 65 16.43 -7.15 -8.85
N THR A 66 16.12 -6.73 -10.08
CA THR A 66 16.34 -5.35 -10.52
C THR A 66 15.16 -4.46 -10.14
N VAL A 67 15.40 -3.15 -10.00
CA VAL A 67 14.33 -2.18 -9.74
C VAL A 67 13.22 -2.29 -10.79
N SER A 68 13.58 -2.42 -12.07
CA SER A 68 12.59 -2.53 -13.15
C SER A 68 11.76 -3.82 -13.06
N ALA A 69 12.37 -4.95 -12.68
CA ALA A 69 11.66 -6.21 -12.54
C ALA A 69 10.66 -6.15 -11.36
N ILE A 70 11.09 -5.59 -10.22
CA ILE A 70 10.23 -5.41 -9.06
C ILE A 70 9.05 -4.50 -9.38
N GLU A 71 9.28 -3.35 -10.04
CA GLU A 71 8.21 -2.43 -10.42
C GLU A 71 7.20 -3.06 -11.39
N LYS A 72 7.69 -3.87 -12.35
CA LYS A 72 6.85 -4.63 -13.27
C LYS A 72 5.99 -5.65 -12.53
N GLU A 73 6.59 -6.47 -11.67
CA GLU A 73 5.87 -7.50 -10.92
C GLU A 73 4.83 -6.87 -9.96
N ILE A 74 5.13 -5.71 -9.35
CA ILE A 74 4.14 -4.99 -8.54
C ILE A 74 2.93 -4.55 -9.38
N ALA A 75 3.15 -4.05 -10.60
CA ALA A 75 2.06 -3.66 -11.49
C ALA A 75 1.19 -4.87 -11.86
N GLU A 76 1.81 -6.01 -12.17
CA GLU A 76 1.10 -7.27 -12.46
C GLU A 76 0.29 -7.76 -11.26
N ILE A 77 0.87 -7.73 -10.05
CA ILE A 77 0.15 -8.07 -8.81
C ILE A 77 -1.05 -7.13 -8.61
N TRP A 78 -0.85 -5.82 -8.76
CA TRP A 78 -1.90 -4.85 -8.58
C TRP A 78 -3.06 -5.07 -9.56
N GLU A 79 -2.75 -5.26 -10.84
CA GLU A 79 -3.74 -5.54 -11.89
C GLU A 79 -4.55 -6.79 -11.57
N SER A 80 -3.90 -7.87 -11.10
CA SER A 80 -4.59 -9.11 -10.71
C SER A 80 -5.59 -8.88 -9.58
N ILE A 81 -5.24 -8.10 -8.55
CA ILE A 81 -6.12 -7.84 -7.40
C ILE A 81 -7.27 -6.90 -7.73
N THR A 82 -7.09 -5.97 -8.68
CA THR A 82 -8.13 -5.00 -9.06
C THR A 82 -9.12 -5.49 -10.12
N ASN A 83 -8.76 -6.52 -10.89
CA ASN A 83 -9.60 -7.07 -11.96
C ASN A 83 -10.33 -8.37 -11.59
N ASP A 84 -10.08 -8.91 -10.40
CA ASP A 84 -10.86 -9.98 -9.75
C ASP A 84 -12.07 -9.40 -8.96
#